data_AF-A0A7S1SR97-F1
#
_entry.id   AF-A0A7S1SR97-F1
#
_cell.length_a   1.000
_cell.length_b   1.000
_cell.length_c   1.000
_cell.angle_alpha   90.00
_cell.angle_beta   90.00
_cell.angle_gamma   90.00
#
_symmetry.space_group_name_H-M   'P 1'
#
loop_
_entity.id
_entity.type
_entity.pdbx_description
1 polymer ?
#
loop_
_entity_poly.entity_id
_entity_poly.type
_entity_poly.pdbx_seq_one_letter_code
_entity_poly.pdbx_strand_id
1 'polypeptide(L)'
;KFQLVKEFLLLGYSVLLSDVDIVTIKNPFQHLSRDHDVEALSDGFDPRTAYGWDDVFDDPKMGWSRYAHTVRTFMLNSGLFYIRPNERTVLLMDRITERLSKEKAWDQQVFNEIIFFPSSPGYISPHVTVRVMNIYDFVNSKTLFKVMRYAPETRNHVPVMVHVNYHPDKWDRMKAVIRRYIHGDLHALDKFPVGDH
;
A
#
# COMPACT_ATOMS: atom_id res chain seq x y z
N LYS A 1 14.31 -0.84 -8.35
CA LYS A 1 14.13 -0.90 -6.88
C LYS A 1 14.09 -2.34 -6.35
N PHE A 2 13.26 -3.24 -6.90
CA PHE A 2 13.11 -4.61 -6.37
C PHE A 2 14.39 -5.47 -6.37
N GLN A 3 15.23 -5.36 -7.41
CA GLN A 3 16.53 -6.03 -7.44
C GLN A 3 17.43 -5.64 -6.25
N LEU A 4 17.48 -4.34 -5.91
CA LEU A 4 18.24 -3.86 -4.76
C LEU A 4 17.66 -4.38 -3.44
N VAL A 5 16.31 -4.42 -3.33
CA VAL A 5 15.65 -5.02 -2.16
C VAL A 5 16.04 -6.50 -2.03
N LYS A 6 16.02 -7.27 -3.12
CA LYS A 6 16.45 -8.68 -3.14
C LYS A 6 17.85 -8.86 -2.56
N GLU A 7 18.80 -8.00 -2.92
CA GLU A 7 20.18 -8.07 -2.43
C GLU A 7 20.26 -7.90 -0.91
N PHE A 8 19.50 -6.96 -0.32
CA PHE A 8 19.40 -6.84 1.13
C PHE A 8 18.76 -8.06 1.79
N LEU A 9 17.71 -8.63 1.19
CA LEU A 9 17.05 -9.83 1.72
C LEU A 9 18.00 -11.04 1.72
N LEU A 10 18.82 -11.21 0.67
CA LEU A 10 19.83 -12.27 0.59
C LEU A 10 20.91 -12.13 1.67
N LEU A 11 21.21 -10.91 2.09
CA LEU A 11 22.12 -10.63 3.21
C LEU A 11 21.46 -10.77 4.59
N GLY A 12 20.17 -11.11 4.65
CA GLY A 12 19.44 -11.29 5.92
C GLY A 12 18.92 -10.00 6.54
N TYR A 13 18.85 -8.89 5.80
CA TYR A 13 18.29 -7.63 6.29
C TYR A 13 16.81 -7.49 5.94
N SER A 14 16.00 -7.05 6.91
CA SER A 14 14.66 -6.53 6.62
C SER A 14 14.75 -5.12 6.03
N VAL A 15 13.85 -4.80 5.10
CA VAL A 15 13.85 -3.51 4.40
C VAL A 15 12.50 -2.83 4.58
N LEU A 16 12.52 -1.54 4.93
CA LEU A 16 11.38 -0.64 4.73
C LEU A 16 11.67 0.20 3.48
N LEU A 17 10.95 -0.08 2.40
CA LEU A 17 11.02 0.71 1.18
C LEU A 17 10.03 1.86 1.24
N SER A 18 10.47 3.04 0.83
CA SER A 18 9.66 4.26 0.74
C SER A 18 10.00 5.00 -0.56
N ASP A 19 8.99 5.37 -1.33
CA ASP A 19 9.12 6.33 -2.43
C ASP A 19 9.45 7.74 -1.89
N VAL A 20 9.88 8.63 -2.78
CA VAL A 20 10.41 9.97 -2.47
C VAL A 20 9.33 10.98 -2.07
N ASP A 21 8.07 10.69 -2.38
CA ASP A 21 6.89 11.50 -2.11
C ASP A 21 6.16 11.08 -0.81
N ILE A 22 6.93 10.54 0.12
CA ILE A 22 6.47 10.12 1.44
C ILE A 22 7.07 11.02 2.52
N VAL A 23 6.21 11.59 3.36
CA VAL A 23 6.62 12.37 4.54
C VAL A 23 6.64 11.45 5.76
N THR A 24 7.80 11.33 6.41
CA THR A 24 7.94 10.59 7.67
C THR A 24 7.81 11.55 8.85
N ILE A 25 6.83 11.31 9.72
CA ILE A 25 6.49 12.18 10.86
C ILE A 25 6.96 11.56 12.18
N LYS A 26 6.85 10.24 12.32
CA LYS A 26 7.30 9.46 13.49
C LYS A 26 8.27 8.37 13.04
N ASN A 27 9.03 7.80 13.97
CA ASN A 27 9.90 6.65 13.68
C ASN A 27 9.05 5.43 13.24
N PRO A 28 9.05 5.05 11.95
CA PRO A 28 8.13 4.02 11.45
C PRO A 28 8.42 2.64 12.04
N PHE A 29 9.67 2.39 12.46
CA PHE A 29 10.08 1.12 13.02
C PHE A 29 9.41 0.80 14.36
N GLN A 30 8.86 1.79 15.06
CA GLN A 30 8.08 1.56 16.30
C GLN A 30 6.61 1.23 16.03
N HIS A 31 6.17 1.33 14.77
CA HIS A 31 4.77 1.17 14.36
C HIS A 31 4.54 0.02 13.36
N LEU A 32 5.61 -0.65 12.92
CA LEU A 32 5.51 -1.88 12.13
C LEU A 32 5.21 -3.08 13.03
N SER A 33 4.31 -3.95 12.59
CA SER A 33 3.96 -5.19 13.31
C SER A 33 5.02 -6.29 13.13
N ARG A 34 5.64 -6.35 11.94
CA ARG A 34 6.74 -7.29 11.58
C ARG A 34 6.40 -8.77 11.74
N ASP A 35 5.15 -9.15 11.71
CA ASP A 35 4.67 -10.52 11.90
C ASP A 35 4.31 -11.25 10.59
N HIS A 36 4.35 -10.54 9.45
CA HIS A 36 4.13 -11.08 8.10
C HIS A 36 5.37 -10.87 7.22
N ASP A 37 5.44 -11.62 6.13
CA ASP A 37 6.52 -11.52 5.14
C ASP A 37 6.59 -10.11 4.54
N VAL A 38 5.42 -9.55 4.22
CA VAL A 38 5.25 -8.19 3.70
C VAL A 38 4.22 -7.46 4.56
N GLU A 39 4.56 -6.26 5.00
CA GLU A 39 3.63 -5.30 5.61
C GLU A 39 3.60 -4.06 4.72
N ALA A 40 2.46 -3.72 4.12
CA ALA A 40 2.40 -2.68 3.07
C ALA A 40 1.24 -1.70 3.24
N LEU A 41 1.44 -0.48 2.76
CA LEU A 41 0.39 0.52 2.62
C LEU A 41 -0.68 -0.01 1.65
N SER A 42 -1.96 0.18 1.95
CA SER A 42 -3.06 -0.11 1.02
C SER A 42 -3.40 1.12 0.18
N ASP A 43 -3.85 0.90 -1.06
CA ASP A 43 -4.52 1.92 -1.89
C ASP A 43 -6.00 2.12 -1.49
N GLY A 44 -6.53 1.26 -0.62
CA GLY A 44 -7.79 1.48 0.08
C GLY A 44 -7.69 2.65 1.06
N PHE A 45 -8.81 3.32 1.33
CA PHE A 45 -8.83 4.62 2.03
C PHE A 45 -9.82 4.69 3.19
N ASP A 46 -10.46 3.57 3.49
CA ASP A 46 -11.30 3.33 4.65
C ASP A 46 -11.13 1.86 5.11
N PRO A 47 -11.58 1.47 6.30
CA PRO A 47 -11.37 0.11 6.80
C PRO A 47 -11.91 -0.98 5.88
N ARG A 48 -13.05 -0.75 5.21
CA ARG A 48 -13.66 -1.74 4.31
C ARG A 48 -12.79 -1.95 3.08
N THR A 49 -12.37 -0.86 2.42
CA THR A 49 -11.57 -0.93 1.19
C THR A 49 -10.14 -1.40 1.46
N ALA A 50 -9.57 -1.03 2.61
CA ALA A 50 -8.20 -1.39 2.96
C ALA A 50 -8.04 -2.84 3.43
N TYR A 51 -9.00 -3.36 4.21
CA TYR A 51 -8.92 -4.70 4.80
C TYR A 51 -9.76 -5.76 4.05
N GLY A 52 -10.47 -5.33 3.01
CA GLY A 52 -11.23 -6.19 2.13
C GLY A 52 -12.65 -6.50 2.61
N TRP A 53 -13.46 -7.03 1.69
CA TRP A 53 -14.84 -7.43 1.96
C TRP A 53 -15.27 -8.58 1.03
N ASP A 54 -16.33 -9.29 1.43
CA ASP A 54 -17.03 -10.26 0.60
C ASP A 54 -17.85 -9.54 -0.48
N ASP A 55 -17.65 -9.92 -1.73
CA ASP A 55 -18.35 -9.37 -2.89
C ASP A 55 -18.93 -10.50 -3.73
N VAL A 56 -20.05 -10.27 -4.38
CA VAL A 56 -20.77 -11.31 -5.12
C VAL A 56 -20.65 -11.07 -6.61
N PHE A 57 -20.08 -12.04 -7.32
CA PHE A 57 -20.16 -12.11 -8.78
C PHE A 57 -21.53 -12.66 -9.18
N ASP A 58 -22.24 -11.92 -10.02
CA ASP A 58 -23.57 -12.26 -10.52
C ASP A 58 -23.50 -12.72 -11.98
N ASP A 59 -23.81 -14.00 -12.22
CA ASP A 59 -24.03 -14.57 -13.55
C ASP A 59 -25.50 -14.94 -13.76
N PRO A 60 -26.33 -14.02 -14.29
CA PRO A 60 -27.76 -14.24 -14.44
C PRO A 60 -28.13 -15.47 -15.27
N LYS A 61 -27.24 -15.94 -16.15
CA LYS A 61 -27.51 -17.10 -17.03
C LYS A 61 -27.53 -18.43 -16.27
N MET A 62 -26.96 -18.48 -15.07
CA MET A 62 -26.84 -19.68 -14.25
C MET A 62 -28.07 -19.95 -13.35
N GLY A 63 -29.11 -19.10 -13.41
CA GLY A 63 -30.37 -19.33 -12.71
C GLY A 63 -30.21 -19.37 -11.18
N TRP A 64 -30.54 -20.51 -10.56
CA TRP A 64 -30.45 -20.68 -9.10
C TRP A 64 -29.01 -20.55 -8.56
N SER A 65 -28.00 -20.96 -9.35
CA SER A 65 -26.58 -20.91 -8.97
C SER A 65 -25.86 -19.63 -9.43
N ARG A 66 -26.58 -18.53 -9.65
CA ARG A 66 -26.04 -17.29 -10.25
C ARG A 66 -25.03 -16.52 -9.40
N TYR A 67 -24.99 -16.77 -8.10
CA TYR A 67 -24.15 -16.00 -7.18
C TYR A 67 -22.91 -16.80 -6.76
N ALA A 68 -21.74 -16.23 -7.03
CA ALA A 68 -20.47 -16.74 -6.53
C ALA A 68 -19.81 -15.68 -5.63
N HIS A 69 -19.43 -16.09 -4.42
CA HIS A 69 -18.71 -15.22 -3.50
C HIS A 69 -17.26 -15.02 -3.94
N THR A 70 -16.79 -13.79 -3.81
CA THR A 70 -15.43 -13.34 -4.11
C THR A 70 -14.92 -12.51 -2.94
N VAL A 71 -13.61 -12.46 -2.76
CA VAL A 71 -12.99 -11.54 -1.81
C VAL A 71 -12.38 -10.39 -2.60
N ARG A 72 -12.78 -9.16 -2.26
CA ARG A 72 -12.16 -7.96 -2.82
C ARG A 72 -11.27 -7.29 -1.81
N THR A 73 -10.07 -6.95 -2.25
CA THR A 73 -9.09 -6.15 -1.53
C THR A 73 -8.57 -5.09 -2.49
N PHE A 74 -8.29 -3.88 -1.98
CA PHE A 74 -7.55 -2.91 -2.77
C PHE A 74 -6.09 -3.35 -2.89
N MET A 75 -5.45 -2.93 -3.97
CA MET A 75 -4.04 -3.18 -4.19
C MET A 75 -3.19 -2.62 -3.04
N LEU A 76 -2.10 -3.30 -2.75
CA LEU A 76 -1.00 -2.77 -1.95
C LEU A 76 -0.22 -1.75 -2.78
N ASN A 77 0.24 -0.70 -2.11
CA ASN A 77 1.05 0.32 -2.73
C ASN A 77 2.53 -0.13 -2.77
N SER A 78 3.10 -0.23 -3.98
CA SER A 78 4.49 -0.66 -4.16
C SER A 78 5.55 0.41 -3.83
N GLY A 79 5.10 1.58 -3.38
CA GLY A 79 5.93 2.70 -2.92
C GLY A 79 6.13 2.76 -1.42
N LEU A 80 5.39 1.98 -0.62
CA LEU A 80 5.61 1.90 0.84
C LEU A 80 5.31 0.51 1.38
N PHE A 81 6.38 -0.24 1.67
CA PHE A 81 6.26 -1.56 2.27
C PHE A 81 7.49 -1.96 3.10
N TYR A 82 7.25 -2.68 4.18
CA TYR A 82 8.23 -3.42 4.94
C TYR A 82 8.26 -4.88 4.47
N ILE A 83 9.45 -5.45 4.35
CA ILE A 83 9.65 -6.83 3.90
C ILE A 83 10.72 -7.53 4.73
N ARG A 84 10.43 -8.77 5.15
CA ARG A 84 11.33 -9.61 5.95
C ARG A 84 12.23 -10.46 5.05
N PRO A 85 13.47 -10.78 5.45
CA PRO A 85 14.33 -11.70 4.72
C PRO A 85 13.89 -13.15 4.95
N ASN A 86 13.45 -13.83 3.89
CA ASN A 86 13.25 -15.27 3.83
C ASN A 86 13.16 -15.75 2.37
N GLU A 87 13.08 -17.06 2.15
CA GLU A 87 13.03 -17.64 0.81
C GLU A 87 11.84 -17.15 -0.03
N ARG A 88 10.67 -16.95 0.59
CA ARG A 88 9.46 -16.50 -0.12
C ARG A 88 9.58 -15.05 -0.58
N THR A 89 10.13 -14.17 0.26
CA THR A 89 10.31 -12.76 -0.08
C THR A 89 11.44 -12.55 -1.09
N VAL A 90 12.50 -13.36 -1.04
CA VAL A 90 13.53 -13.40 -2.09
C VAL A 90 12.91 -13.83 -3.41
N LEU A 91 12.10 -14.91 -3.42
CA LEU A 91 11.40 -15.38 -4.61
C LEU A 91 10.40 -14.35 -5.16
N LEU A 92 9.69 -13.63 -4.26
CA LEU A 92 8.81 -12.53 -4.64
C LEU A 92 9.59 -11.44 -5.40
N MET A 93 10.70 -10.96 -4.83
CA MET A 93 11.51 -9.91 -5.47
C MET A 93 12.13 -10.38 -6.79
N ASP A 94 12.55 -11.64 -6.86
CA ASP A 94 13.10 -12.25 -8.08
C ASP A 94 12.09 -12.22 -9.22
N ARG A 95 10.85 -12.66 -8.97
CA ARG A 95 9.79 -12.71 -9.98
C ARG A 95 9.29 -11.35 -10.43
N ILE A 96 9.18 -10.40 -9.50
CA ILE A 96 8.82 -9.03 -9.86
C ILE A 96 9.90 -8.47 -10.80
N THR A 97 11.18 -8.68 -10.46
CA THR A 97 12.30 -8.20 -11.27
C THR A 97 12.33 -8.89 -12.63
N GLU A 98 12.15 -10.21 -12.68
CA GLU A 98 12.11 -10.98 -13.92
C GLU A 98 10.98 -10.48 -14.84
N ARG A 99 9.76 -10.34 -14.32
CA ARG A 99 8.61 -9.91 -15.12
C ARG A 99 8.77 -8.48 -15.64
N LEU A 100 9.21 -7.55 -14.79
CA LEU A 100 9.48 -6.17 -15.19
C LEU A 100 10.65 -6.04 -16.18
N SER A 101 11.56 -7.01 -16.23
CA SER A 101 12.65 -7.04 -17.21
C SER A 101 12.19 -7.52 -18.60
N LYS A 102 11.11 -8.29 -18.68
CA LYS A 102 10.58 -8.90 -19.91
C LYS A 102 9.39 -8.15 -20.48
N GLU A 103 8.60 -7.51 -19.63
CA GLU A 103 7.31 -6.89 -19.99
C GLU A 103 7.31 -5.39 -19.69
N LYS A 104 6.69 -4.60 -20.56
CA LYS A 104 6.37 -3.19 -20.26
C LYS A 104 5.12 -3.14 -19.37
N ALA A 105 5.30 -3.46 -18.09
CA ALA A 105 4.23 -3.50 -17.10
C ALA A 105 4.42 -2.44 -16.00
N TRP A 106 3.32 -2.06 -15.34
CA TRP A 106 3.36 -1.16 -14.19
C TRP A 106 3.83 -1.93 -12.95
N ASP A 107 4.80 -1.38 -12.21
CA ASP A 107 5.41 -2.02 -11.05
C ASP A 107 4.40 -2.40 -9.97
N GLN A 108 3.45 -1.52 -9.66
CA GLN A 108 2.40 -1.79 -8.68
C GLN A 108 1.48 -2.93 -9.14
N GLN A 109 1.15 -3.00 -10.43
CA GLN A 109 0.35 -4.11 -10.95
C GLN A 109 1.11 -5.44 -10.78
N VAL A 110 2.37 -5.50 -11.23
CA VAL A 110 3.19 -6.71 -11.12
C VAL A 110 3.38 -7.13 -9.66
N PHE A 111 3.64 -6.18 -8.77
CA PHE A 111 3.77 -6.41 -7.34
C PHE A 111 2.54 -7.11 -6.75
N ASN A 112 1.34 -6.59 -7.08
CA ASN A 112 0.09 -7.14 -6.56
C ASN A 112 -0.28 -8.49 -7.18
N GLU A 113 -0.11 -8.66 -8.50
CA GLU A 113 -0.43 -9.92 -9.17
C GLU A 113 0.44 -11.07 -8.63
N ILE A 114 1.74 -10.83 -8.42
CA ILE A 114 2.64 -11.89 -7.91
C ILE A 114 2.31 -12.24 -6.45
N ILE A 115 1.88 -11.25 -5.65
CA ILE A 115 1.46 -11.48 -4.25
C ILE A 115 0.14 -12.25 -4.19
N PHE A 116 -0.88 -11.84 -4.95
CA PHE A 116 -2.25 -12.28 -4.75
C PHE A 116 -2.70 -13.41 -5.68
N PHE A 117 -2.09 -13.60 -6.84
CA PHE A 117 -2.54 -14.65 -7.74
C PHE A 117 -2.17 -16.04 -7.17
N PRO A 118 -3.12 -16.99 -7.17
CA PRO A 118 -2.87 -18.34 -6.71
C PRO A 118 -1.92 -19.07 -7.68
N SER A 119 -1.30 -20.13 -7.20
CA SER A 119 -0.62 -21.08 -8.09
C SER A 119 -1.61 -21.62 -9.14
N SER A 120 -1.15 -21.76 -10.37
CA SER A 120 -1.91 -22.26 -11.51
C SER A 120 -0.99 -23.07 -12.43
N PRO A 121 -1.50 -23.79 -13.46
CA PRO A 121 -0.64 -24.51 -14.39
C PRO A 121 0.44 -23.59 -14.99
N GLY A 122 1.71 -23.90 -14.71
CA GLY A 122 2.86 -23.10 -15.16
C GLY A 122 3.25 -21.92 -14.25
N TYR A 123 2.55 -21.68 -13.14
CA TYR A 123 2.86 -20.62 -12.18
C TYR A 123 2.70 -21.11 -10.74
N ILE A 124 3.73 -20.96 -9.90
CA ILE A 124 3.69 -21.36 -8.49
C ILE A 124 3.76 -20.13 -7.61
N SER A 125 2.71 -19.64 -6.97
CA SER A 125 2.79 -18.42 -6.15
C SER A 125 3.94 -18.46 -5.11
N PRO A 126 4.61 -17.32 -4.79
CA PRO A 126 5.55 -17.27 -3.68
C PRO A 126 4.91 -17.52 -2.30
N HIS A 127 3.57 -17.40 -2.20
CA HIS A 127 2.80 -17.54 -0.96
C HIS A 127 3.35 -16.71 0.20
N VAL A 128 3.74 -15.46 -0.10
CA VAL A 128 4.08 -14.50 0.95
C VAL A 128 2.84 -14.16 1.78
N THR A 129 3.03 -14.07 3.07
CA THR A 129 2.01 -13.58 4.01
C THR A 129 2.00 -12.04 3.98
N VAL A 130 0.80 -11.45 3.99
CA VAL A 130 0.64 -10.00 3.86
C VAL A 130 -0.12 -9.42 5.05
N ARG A 131 0.40 -8.31 5.58
CA ARG A 131 -0.30 -7.40 6.47
C ARG A 131 -0.52 -6.06 5.77
N VAL A 132 -1.74 -5.54 5.84
CA VAL A 132 -2.00 -4.14 5.52
C VAL A 132 -1.59 -3.29 6.73
N MET A 133 -0.73 -2.30 6.51
CA MET A 133 -0.36 -1.31 7.52
C MET A 133 -1.61 -0.59 8.05
N ASN A 134 -1.60 -0.14 9.31
CA ASN A 134 -2.71 0.65 9.84
C ASN A 134 -2.92 1.92 8.98
N ILE A 135 -4.07 2.02 8.33
CA ILE A 135 -4.34 3.07 7.34
C ILE A 135 -4.36 4.50 7.89
N TYR A 136 -4.49 4.66 9.21
CA TYR A 136 -4.44 5.98 9.86
C TYR A 136 -3.02 6.35 10.32
N ASP A 137 -2.15 5.36 10.53
CA ASP A 137 -0.73 5.56 10.83
C ASP A 137 0.10 5.69 9.55
N PHE A 138 -0.14 4.83 8.57
CA PHE A 138 0.50 4.84 7.26
C PHE A 138 -0.55 5.25 6.23
N VAL A 139 -0.52 6.53 5.87
CA VAL A 139 -1.64 7.22 5.25
C VAL A 139 -1.36 7.48 3.78
N ASN A 140 -2.24 7.04 2.88
CA ASN A 140 -2.20 7.46 1.48
C ASN A 140 -2.97 8.77 1.26
N SER A 141 -2.82 9.36 0.08
CA SER A 141 -3.47 10.63 -0.29
C SER A 141 -5.00 10.61 -0.10
N LYS A 142 -5.68 9.52 -0.48
CA LYS A 142 -7.15 9.43 -0.33
C LYS A 142 -7.52 9.38 1.15
N THR A 143 -6.82 8.59 1.96
CA THR A 143 -7.08 8.54 3.41
C THR A 143 -6.89 9.91 4.05
N LEU A 144 -5.84 10.65 3.71
CA LEU A 144 -5.63 11.99 4.26
C LEU A 144 -6.68 13.01 3.78
N PHE A 145 -6.78 13.21 2.47
CA PHE A 145 -7.51 14.34 1.88
C PHE A 145 -9.02 14.08 1.74
N LYS A 146 -9.46 12.82 1.67
CA LYS A 146 -10.90 12.48 1.59
C LYS A 146 -11.51 12.14 2.95
N VAL A 147 -10.72 11.57 3.87
CA VAL A 147 -11.25 11.02 5.12
C VAL A 147 -10.71 11.80 6.32
N MET A 148 -9.42 11.65 6.65
CA MET A 148 -8.89 12.10 7.94
C MET A 148 -9.03 13.60 8.19
N ARG A 149 -8.83 14.43 7.17
CA ARG A 149 -8.91 15.90 7.36
C ARG A 149 -10.30 16.40 7.75
N TYR A 150 -11.35 15.63 7.46
CA TYR A 150 -12.74 15.98 7.75
C TYR A 150 -13.33 15.21 8.95
N ALA A 151 -12.72 14.09 9.31
CA ALA A 151 -13.17 13.16 10.33
C ALA A 151 -12.79 13.63 11.75
N PRO A 152 -13.74 14.00 12.62
CA PRO A 152 -13.46 14.45 13.99
C PRO A 152 -12.59 13.49 14.79
N GLU A 153 -12.79 12.19 14.61
CA GLU A 153 -12.06 11.08 15.26
C GLU A 153 -10.56 11.06 14.92
N THR A 154 -10.17 11.61 13.76
CA THR A 154 -8.76 11.67 13.34
C THR A 154 -8.17 13.08 13.41
N ARG A 155 -8.93 14.08 13.86
CA ARG A 155 -8.49 15.48 13.91
C ARG A 155 -7.19 15.69 14.69
N ASN A 156 -7.03 14.96 15.79
CA ASN A 156 -5.86 15.01 16.67
C ASN A 156 -4.88 13.84 16.43
N HIS A 157 -5.22 12.92 15.52
CA HIS A 157 -4.36 11.81 15.18
C HIS A 157 -3.18 12.33 14.35
N VAL A 158 -1.96 11.93 14.73
CA VAL A 158 -0.73 12.26 14.02
C VAL A 158 -0.26 10.99 13.31
N PRO A 159 -0.27 10.94 11.97
CA PRO A 159 0.23 9.80 11.22
C PRO A 159 1.71 9.51 11.51
N VAL A 160 2.15 8.30 11.17
CA VAL A 160 3.55 7.87 11.17
C VAL A 160 4.22 8.28 9.87
N MET A 161 3.59 7.94 8.74
CA MET A 161 4.04 8.31 7.39
C MET A 161 2.85 8.70 6.52
N VAL A 162 3.04 9.66 5.62
CA VAL A 162 2.03 10.12 4.67
C VAL A 162 2.58 10.04 3.26
N HIS A 163 1.96 9.22 2.41
CA HIS A 163 2.30 9.06 1.01
C HIS A 163 1.40 9.93 0.12
N VAL A 164 2.00 10.88 -0.60
CA VAL A 164 1.29 11.82 -1.49
C VAL A 164 1.19 11.25 -2.92
N ASN A 165 0.57 10.07 -3.04
CA ASN A 165 0.65 9.24 -4.24
C ASN A 165 -0.31 9.61 -5.39
N TYR A 166 -1.42 10.33 -5.12
CA TYR A 166 -2.49 10.58 -6.10
C TYR A 166 -2.56 12.00 -6.67
N HIS A 167 -1.47 12.78 -6.58
CA HIS A 167 -1.49 14.19 -7.01
C HIS A 167 -0.26 14.53 -7.88
N PRO A 168 -0.39 15.46 -8.86
CA PRO A 168 0.73 16.05 -9.56
C PRO A 168 1.50 17.08 -8.71
N ASP A 169 0.83 17.83 -7.83
CA ASP A 169 1.41 18.87 -6.96
C ASP A 169 2.02 18.30 -5.65
N LYS A 170 2.70 17.15 -5.75
CA LYS A 170 3.21 16.39 -4.60
C LYS A 170 4.06 17.23 -3.65
N TRP A 171 4.94 18.06 -4.20
CA TRP A 171 5.85 18.89 -3.41
C TRP A 171 5.13 19.88 -2.48
N ASP A 172 4.11 20.58 -2.98
CA ASP A 172 3.37 21.55 -2.18
C ASP A 172 2.52 20.90 -1.11
N ARG A 173 1.93 19.74 -1.43
CA ARG A 173 1.19 18.91 -0.47
C ARG A 173 2.11 18.33 0.61
N MET A 174 3.31 17.85 0.27
CA MET A 174 4.29 17.38 1.27
C MET A 174 4.68 18.50 2.25
N LYS A 175 4.98 19.71 1.74
CA LYS A 175 5.23 20.88 2.61
C LYS A 175 4.05 21.18 3.53
N ALA A 176 2.82 20.99 3.04
CA ALA A 176 1.61 21.20 3.82
C ALA A 176 1.40 20.13 4.89
N VAL A 177 1.70 18.86 4.59
CA VAL A 177 1.72 17.76 5.57
C VAL A 177 2.70 18.06 6.70
N ILE A 178 3.92 18.52 6.37
CA ILE A 178 4.92 18.96 7.35
C ILE A 178 4.36 20.09 8.22
N ARG A 179 3.79 21.15 7.61
CA ARG A 179 3.16 22.24 8.38
C ARG A 179 2.04 21.73 9.30
N ARG A 180 1.20 20.80 8.83
CA ARG A 180 0.07 20.27 9.58
C ARG A 180 0.47 19.45 10.80
N TYR A 181 1.45 18.57 10.65
CA TYR A 181 1.74 17.53 11.66
C TYR A 181 3.03 17.77 12.44
N ILE A 182 4.00 18.52 11.87
CA ILE A 182 5.24 18.86 12.55
C ILE A 182 5.17 20.28 13.14
N HIS A 183 4.60 21.24 12.40
CA HIS A 183 4.49 22.63 12.88
C HIS A 183 3.15 22.99 13.52
N GLY A 184 2.17 22.07 13.50
CA GLY A 184 0.88 22.24 14.16
C GLY A 184 -0.12 23.18 13.47
N ASP A 185 0.12 23.57 12.21
CA ASP A 185 -0.80 24.40 11.44
C ASP A 185 -2.02 23.59 10.99
N LEU A 186 -3.13 23.70 11.75
CA LEU A 186 -4.36 22.94 11.49
C LEU A 186 -4.99 23.23 10.12
N HIS A 187 -4.67 24.38 9.50
CA HIS A 187 -5.23 24.84 8.24
C HIS A 187 -4.32 24.59 7.04
N ALA A 188 -3.13 24.00 7.26
CA ALA A 188 -2.12 23.83 6.22
C ALA A 188 -2.61 23.05 4.98
N LEU A 189 -3.61 22.18 5.16
CA LEU A 189 -4.18 21.30 4.12
C LEU A 189 -5.44 21.90 3.44
N ASP A 190 -6.01 22.99 3.97
CA ASP A 190 -7.34 23.48 3.58
C ASP A 190 -7.40 23.99 2.14
N LYS A 191 -6.30 24.57 1.67
CA LYS A 191 -6.21 25.11 0.31
C LYS A 191 -6.22 24.04 -0.79
N PHE A 192 -5.98 22.77 -0.45
CA PHE A 192 -5.85 21.72 -1.44
C PHE A 192 -7.20 21.05 -1.72
N PRO A 193 -7.56 20.82 -2.99
CA PRO A 193 -8.73 20.02 -3.32
C PRO A 193 -8.50 18.54 -2.97
N VAL A 194 -9.59 17.76 -2.88
CA VAL A 194 -9.53 16.32 -2.60
C VAL A 194 -8.75 15.57 -3.69
N GLY A 195 -8.90 16.00 -4.93
CA GLY A 195 -8.15 15.55 -6.11
C GLY A 195 -8.06 16.69 -7.11
N ASP A 196 -7.30 16.49 -8.18
CA ASP A 196 -7.07 17.54 -9.17
C ASP A 196 -8.08 17.41 -10.32
N HIS A 197 -8.54 18.55 -10.81
CA HIS A 197 -9.28 18.69 -12.07
C HIS A 197 -8.32 19.08 -13.18
#